data_AF-A0A382RPP6-F1
#
_entry.id   AF-A0A382RPP6-F1
#
_cell.length_a   1.000
_cell.length_b   1.000
_cell.length_c   1.000
_cell.angle_alpha   90.00
_cell.angle_beta   90.00
_cell.angle_gamma   90.00
#
_symmetry.space_group_name_H-M   'P 1'
#
loop_
_entity.id
_entity.type
_entity.pdbx_description
1 polymer ?
#
loop_
_entity_poly.entity_id
_entity_poly.type
_entity_poly.pdbx_seq_one_letter_code
_entity_poly.pdbx_strand_id
1 'polypeptide(L)' 'VNSEELIISIVRIAGSVPVLFFPFWGSILAIFVDLSDLFMMGYINMGGVSNYQELDKFLDLFYMSL' A
#
# COMPACT_ATOMS: atom_id res chain seq x y z
N VAL A 1 -3.95 2.42 -14.87
CA VAL A 1 -3.34 2.90 -13.61
C VAL A 1 -3.57 4.39 -13.52
N ASN A 2 -4.50 4.80 -12.67
CA ASN A 2 -4.72 6.21 -12.37
C ASN A 2 -3.57 6.76 -11.50
N SER A 3 -3.40 8.08 -11.48
CA SER A 3 -2.40 8.73 -10.63
C SER A 3 -2.55 8.35 -9.15
N GLU A 4 -3.79 8.18 -8.70
CA GLU A 4 -4.13 7.77 -7.33
C GLU A 4 -3.68 6.33 -7.01
N GLU A 5 -3.96 5.38 -7.92
CA GLU A 5 -3.53 3.99 -7.80
C GLU A 5 -2.01 3.87 -7.75
N LEU A 6 -1.31 4.68 -8.54
CA LEU A 6 0.15 4.70 -8.57
C LEU A 6 0.72 5.23 -7.26
N ILE A 7 0.12 6.27 -6.67
CA ILE A 7 0.54 6.81 -5.37
C ILE A 7 0.35 5.76 -4.27
N ILE A 8 -0.82 5.13 -4.19
CA ILE A 8 -1.11 4.09 -3.19
C ILE A 8 -0.13 2.91 -3.34
N SER A 9 0.12 2.48 -4.59
CA SER A 9 1.07 1.39 -4.86
C SER A 9 2.49 1.71 -4.38
N ILE A 10 2.98 2.93 -4.66
CA ILE A 10 4.31 3.37 -4.22
C ILE A 10 4.38 3.42 -2.70
N VAL A 11 3.35 3.95 -2.05
CA VAL A 11 3.27 4.04 -0.59
C VAL A 11 3.31 2.65 0.05
N ARG A 12 2.52 1.69 -0.45
CA ARG A 12 2.54 0.29 0.03
C ARG A 12 3.89 -0.40 -0.14
N ILE A 13 4.51 -0.25 -1.30
CA ILE A 13 5.82 -0.86 -1.56
C ILE A 13 6.88 -0.20 -0.66
N ALA A 14 6.90 1.12 -0.56
CA ALA A 14 7.85 1.83 0.31
C ALA A 14 7.64 1.50 1.80
N GLY A 15 6.38 1.36 2.23
CA GLY A 15 6.01 0.99 3.60
C GLY A 15 6.39 -0.44 3.98
N SER A 16 6.53 -1.35 3.00
CA SER A 16 6.90 -2.75 3.25
C SER A 16 8.40 -3.01 3.21
N VAL A 17 9.20 -2.18 2.53
CA VAL A 17 10.67 -2.31 2.47
C VAL A 17 11.37 -2.40 3.85
N PRO A 18 10.96 -1.66 4.90
CA PRO A 18 11.59 -1.77 6.23
C PRO A 18 11.54 -3.17 6.85
N VAL A 19 10.61 -4.04 6.43
CA VAL A 19 10.50 -5.44 6.89
C VAL A 19 11.80 -6.21 6.65
N LEU A 20 12.48 -5.95 5.53
CA LEU A 20 13.74 -6.63 5.18
C LEU A 20 14.88 -6.35 6.16
N PHE A 21 14.86 -5.19 6.82
CA PHE A 21 15.91 -4.77 7.75
C PHE A 21 15.52 -4.94 9.22
N PHE A 22 14.23 -4.74 9.55
CA PHE A 22 13.69 -4.84 10.90
C PHE A 22 12.35 -5.60 10.87
N PRO A 23 12.34 -6.95 10.93
CA PRO A 23 11.12 -7.72 10.67
C PRO A 23 9.93 -7.38 11.58
N PHE A 24 10.17 -7.19 12.88
CA PHE A 24 9.10 -6.88 13.84
C PHE A 24 8.56 -5.46 13.66
N TRP A 25 9.43 -4.45 13.65
CA TRP A 25 8.99 -3.05 13.53
C TRP A 25 8.53 -2.69 12.12
N GLY A 26 9.17 -3.26 11.10
CA GLY A 26 8.80 -3.11 9.70
C GLY A 26 7.43 -3.70 9.40
N SER A 27 7.08 -4.85 9.97
CA SER A 27 5.73 -5.42 9.79
C SER A 27 4.65 -4.59 10.48
N ILE A 28 4.92 -4.05 11.67
CA ILE A 28 4.01 -3.09 12.32
C ILE A 28 3.79 -1.87 11.43
N LEU A 29 4.87 -1.30 10.87
CA LEU A 29 4.79 -0.15 9.96
C LEU A 29 3.98 -0.52 8.70
N ALA A 30 4.24 -1.67 8.10
CA ALA A 30 3.53 -2.13 6.92
C ALA A 30 2.01 -2.25 7.15
N ILE A 31 1.58 -2.77 8.31
CA ILE A 31 0.15 -2.82 8.70
C ILE A 31 -0.45 -1.42 8.79
N PHE A 32 0.27 -0.45 9.38
CA PHE A 32 -0.23 0.93 9.44
C PHE A 32 -0.34 1.58 8.06
N VAL A 33 0.60 1.28 7.17
CA VAL A 33 0.59 1.78 5.79
C VAL A 33 -0.57 1.17 5.00
N ASP A 34 -0.79 -0.13 5.12
CA ASP A 34 -1.94 -0.84 4.54
C ASP A 34 -3.28 -0.21 4.97
N LEU A 35 -3.45 0.01 6.28
CA LEU A 35 -4.65 0.63 6.83
C LEU A 35 -4.81 2.10 6.40
N SER A 36 -3.71 2.77 6.02
CA SER A 36 -3.72 4.15 5.55
C SER A 36 -4.35 4.33 4.17
N ASP A 37 -4.44 3.26 3.37
CA ASP A 37 -4.94 3.31 1.99
C ASP A 37 -6.39 3.84 1.91
N LEU A 38 -7.23 3.45 2.87
CA LEU A 38 -8.61 3.92 2.97
C LEU A 38 -8.69 5.44 3.24
N PHE A 39 -7.74 5.97 4.00
CA PHE A 39 -7.64 7.41 4.22
C PHE A 39 -7.12 8.09 2.95
N MET A 40 -6.12 7.50 2.28
CA MET A 40 -5.59 8.03 1.03
C MET A 40 -6.67 8.13 -0.05
N MET A 41 -7.51 7.12 -0.23
CA MET A 41 -8.65 7.18 -1.16
C MET A 41 -9.71 8.20 -0.74
N GLY A 42 -9.87 8.44 0.55
CA GLY A 42 -10.80 9.45 1.06
C GLY A 42 -10.30 10.89 0.90
N TYR A 43 -8.98 11.11 0.90
CA TYR A 43 -8.36 12.44 0.85
C TYR A 43 -7.79 12.81 -0.53
N ILE A 44 -7.32 11.82 -1.30
CA ILE A 44 -6.80 12.03 -2.65
C ILE A 44 -8.00 11.96 -3.61
N ASN A 45 -8.20 13.03 -4.38
CA ASN A 45 -9.30 13.11 -5.34
C ASN A 45 -8.72 13.30 -6.75
N MET A 46 -8.05 12.26 -7.26
CA MET A 46 -7.30 12.28 -8.52
C MET A 46 -7.88 11.31 -9.57
N GLY A 47 -9.20 11.15 -9.55
CA GLY A 47 -9.91 10.26 -10.47
C GLY A 47 -10.29 8.90 -9.87
N GLY A 48 -9.95 8.67 -8.59
CA GLY A 48 -10.34 7.48 -7.85
C GLY A 48 -9.59 6.22 -8.25
N VAL A 49 -9.77 5.18 -7.46
CA VAL A 49 -9.26 3.83 -7.72
C VAL A 49 -10.31 3.03 -8.48
N SER A 50 -9.95 2.48 -9.64
CA SER A 50 -10.87 1.76 -10.52
C SER A 50 -11.28 0.42 -9.92
N ASN A 51 -10.32 -0.35 -9.41
CA ASN A 51 -10.58 -1.64 -8.76
C ASN A 51 -9.66 -1.85 -7.56
N TYR A 52 -10.06 -1.27 -6.42
CA TYR A 52 -9.25 -1.28 -5.21
C TYR A 52 -8.97 -2.71 -4.72
N GLN A 53 -9.95 -3.60 -4.80
CA GLN A 53 -9.82 -4.98 -4.34
C GLN A 53 -8.79 -5.80 -5.13
N GLU A 54 -8.63 -5.52 -6.41
CA GLU A 54 -7.62 -6.18 -7.24
C GLU A 54 -6.24 -5.60 -6.98
N LEU A 55 -6.15 -4.27 -6.84
CA LEU A 55 -4.91 -3.58 -6.49
C LEU A 55 -4.37 -4.04 -5.13
N ASP A 56 -5.23 -4.05 -4.10
CA ASP A 56 -4.96 -4.49 -2.74
C ASP A 56 -4.34 -5.90 -2.72
N LYS A 57 -5.03 -6.88 -3.33
CA LYS A 57 -4.53 -8.27 -3.41
C LYS A 57 -3.20 -8.41 -4.15
N PHE A 58 -2.99 -7.60 -5.20
CA PHE A 58 -1.73 -7.62 -5.92
C PHE A 58 -0.58 -7.10 -5.04
N LEU A 59 -0.81 -6.03 -4.29
CA LEU A 59 0.17 -5.47 -3.36
C LEU A 59 0.41 -6.38 -2.14
N ASP A 60 -0.62 -7.11 -1.67
CA ASP A 60 -0.49 -8.13 -0.64
C ASP A 60 0.44 -9.28 -1.07
N LEU A 61 0.34 -9.73 -2.32
CA LEU A 61 1.24 -10.74 -2.87
C LEU A 61 2.70 -10.26 -2.87
N PHE A 62 2.93 -8.98 -3.18
CA PHE A 62 4.26 -8.39 -3.09
C PHE A 62 4.77 -8.37 -1.65
N TYR A 63 3.94 -7.93 -0.70
CA TYR A 63 4.28 -7.94 0.72
C TYR A 63 4.64 -9.35 1.24
N MET A 64 3.84 -10.36 0.88
CA MET A 64 4.09 -11.75 1.28
C MET A 64 5.33 -12.37 0.63
N SER A 65 5.93 -11.70 -0.37
CA SER A 65 7.16 -12.15 -1.03
C SER A 65 8.45 -11.57 -0.45
N LEU A 66 8.34 -10.55 0.43
CA LEU A 66 9.45 -9.92 1.15
C LEU A 66 9.85 -10.74 2.38
#